data_AF-A0A6M1LQP5-F1
#
_entry.id   AF-A0A6M1LQP5-F1
#
_cell.length_a   1.000
_cell.length_b   1.000
_cell.length_c   1.000
_cell.angle_alpha   90.00
_cell.angle_beta   90.00
_cell.angle_gamma   90.00
#
_symmetry.space_group_name_H-M   'P 1'
#
loop_
_entity.id
_entity.type
_entity.pdbx_description
1 polymer ?
#
loop_
_entity_poly.entity_id
_entity_poly.type
_entity_poly.pdbx_seq_one_letter_code
_entity_poly.pdbx_strand_id
1 'polypeptide(L)'
;MSTLRTSLLGLFLLLGGCTGSMLDPYAREGNWRPNGANEANLVQMLATPTDYTQGQAAPDAMGELATAAVQRLLQDRVRNLPTTATTQGMGGASGLGGAQ
;
A
#
# COMPACT_ATOMS: atom_id res chain seq x y z
N MET A 1 14.85 -31.32 -39.71
CA MET A 1 15.11 -29.91 -39.35
C MET A 1 13.84 -29.15 -38.93
N SER A 2 12.66 -29.42 -39.51
CA SER A 2 11.41 -28.73 -39.13
C SER A 2 10.90 -29.07 -37.71
N THR A 3 11.01 -30.33 -37.27
CA THR A 3 10.56 -30.83 -35.96
C THR A 3 11.37 -30.32 -34.76
N LEU A 4 12.66 -30.03 -34.97
CA LEU A 4 13.54 -29.45 -33.96
C LEU A 4 13.19 -27.97 -33.69
N ARG A 5 12.82 -27.25 -34.75
CA ARG A 5 12.40 -25.84 -34.68
C ARG A 5 11.07 -25.68 -33.94
N THR A 6 10.10 -26.55 -34.22
CA THR A 6 8.81 -26.53 -33.51
C THR A 6 8.94 -26.94 -32.05
N SER A 7 9.81 -27.91 -31.74
CA SER A 7 10.09 -28.29 -30.34
C SER A 7 10.78 -27.17 -29.55
N LEU A 8 11.74 -26.46 -30.17
CA LEU A 8 12.37 -25.30 -29.54
C LEU A 8 11.35 -24.18 -29.26
N LEU A 9 10.46 -23.90 -30.21
CA LEU A 9 9.43 -22.87 -30.04
C LEU A 9 8.45 -23.22 -28.91
N GLY A 10 8.04 -24.49 -28.81
CA GLY A 10 7.21 -24.98 -27.69
C GLY A 10 7.90 -24.85 -26.34
N LEU A 11 9.20 -25.16 -26.28
CA LEU A 11 10.01 -24.99 -25.06
C LEU A 11 10.11 -23.50 -24.66
N PHE A 12 10.36 -22.61 -25.62
CA PHE A 12 10.42 -21.17 -25.34
C PHE A 12 9.07 -20.58 -24.89
N LEU A 13 7.93 -21.06 -25.42
CA LEU A 13 6.60 -20.65 -24.93
C LEU A 13 6.36 -21.11 -23.48
N LEU A 14 6.80 -22.31 -23.12
CA LEU A 14 6.68 -22.83 -21.76
C LEU A 14 7.57 -22.06 -20.76
N LEU A 15 8.76 -21.62 -21.18
CA LEU A 15 9.66 -20.82 -20.33
C LEU A 15 9.22 -19.35 -20.20
N GLY A 16 8.56 -18.77 -21.21
CA GLY A 16 8.07 -17.39 -21.19
C GLY A 16 6.92 -17.14 -20.21
N GLY A 17 6.23 -18.18 -19.74
CA GLY A 17 5.16 -18.07 -18.74
C GLY A 17 5.68 -17.73 -17.32
N CYS A 18 6.97 -17.90 -17.06
CA CYS A 18 7.57 -17.66 -15.73
C CYS A 18 8.16 -16.24 -15.56
N THR A 19 8.15 -15.39 -16.59
CA THR A 19 8.88 -14.11 -16.54
C THR A 19 8.00 -12.86 -16.43
N GLY A 20 6.69 -13.00 -16.22
CA GLY A 20 5.77 -11.86 -16.17
C GLY A 20 4.72 -12.00 -15.08
N SER A 21 4.62 -10.98 -14.22
CA SER A 21 3.57 -10.72 -13.20
C SER A 21 3.34 -11.78 -12.12
N MET A 22 3.59 -13.06 -12.40
CA MET A 22 3.41 -14.16 -11.46
C MET A 22 4.60 -14.31 -10.51
N LEU A 23 5.82 -14.08 -10.99
CA LEU A 23 7.06 -14.24 -10.21
C LEU A 23 7.51 -12.97 -9.48
N ASP A 24 7.30 -11.79 -10.07
CA ASP A 24 7.62 -10.53 -9.41
C ASP A 24 6.42 -10.03 -8.60
N PRO A 25 6.49 -10.08 -7.25
CA PRO A 25 5.40 -9.63 -6.40
C PRO A 25 5.11 -8.12 -6.54
N TYR A 26 6.06 -7.31 -7.03
CA TYR A 26 5.88 -5.87 -7.26
C TYR A 26 5.15 -5.57 -8.56
N ALA A 27 5.20 -6.47 -9.55
CA ALA A 27 4.47 -6.33 -10.80
C ALA A 27 2.97 -6.67 -10.67
N ARG A 28 2.56 -7.33 -9.58
CA ARG A 28 1.16 -7.71 -9.32
C ARG A 28 0.29 -6.51 -8.96
N GLU A 29 -0.78 -6.34 -9.73
CA GLU A 29 -1.87 -5.42 -9.40
C GLU A 29 -2.57 -5.84 -8.11
N GLY A 30 -3.01 -4.87 -7.33
CA GLY A 30 -3.67 -5.07 -6.03
C GLY A 30 -2.71 -5.28 -4.84
N ASN A 31 -1.44 -5.59 -5.06
CA ASN A 31 -0.42 -5.66 -4.00
C ASN A 31 0.24 -4.28 -3.79
N TRP A 32 1.14 -3.93 -4.71
CA TRP A 32 1.91 -2.68 -4.70
C TRP A 32 1.50 -1.72 -5.80
N ARG A 33 0.84 -2.26 -6.83
CA ARG A 33 0.30 -1.47 -7.95
C ARG A 33 -1.20 -1.30 -7.71
N PRO A 34 -1.67 -0.06 -7.50
CA PRO A 34 -3.09 0.18 -7.23
C PRO A 34 -3.94 -0.24 -8.43
N ASN A 35 -5.11 -0.82 -8.16
CA ASN A 35 -6.08 -1.23 -9.16
C ASN A 35 -7.45 -0.54 -8.97
N GLY A 36 -7.57 0.42 -8.05
CA GLY A 36 -8.81 1.14 -7.78
C GLY A 36 -9.78 0.44 -6.84
N ALA A 37 -9.54 -0.83 -6.47
CA ALA A 37 -10.48 -1.60 -5.65
C ALA A 37 -10.57 -1.05 -4.21
N ASN A 38 -9.45 -0.62 -3.63
CA ASN A 38 -9.44 0.00 -2.31
C ASN A 38 -10.16 1.35 -2.34
N GLU A 39 -9.82 2.20 -3.31
CA GLU A 39 -10.46 3.50 -3.51
C GLU A 39 -11.99 3.36 -3.67
N ALA A 40 -12.46 2.40 -4.47
CA ALA A 40 -13.88 2.13 -4.63
C ALA A 40 -14.56 1.70 -3.31
N ASN A 41 -13.91 0.84 -2.52
CA ASN A 41 -14.42 0.43 -1.22
C ASN A 41 -14.45 1.61 -0.22
N LEU A 42 -13.41 2.43 -0.21
CA LEU A 42 -13.34 3.61 0.66
C LEU A 42 -14.48 4.58 0.34
N VAL A 43 -14.75 4.85 -0.95
CA VAL A 43 -15.89 5.69 -1.36
C VAL A 43 -17.23 5.14 -0.86
N GLN A 44 -17.42 3.82 -0.83
CA GLN A 44 -18.63 3.20 -0.29
C GLN A 44 -18.74 3.32 1.24
N MET A 45 -17.61 3.44 1.95
CA MET A 45 -17.57 3.59 3.40
C MET A 45 -17.75 5.03 3.88
N LEU A 46 -17.75 6.03 2.98
CA LEU A 46 -17.95 7.42 3.35
C LEU A 46 -19.34 7.63 3.95
N ALA A 47 -19.39 8.15 5.18
CA ALA A 47 -20.65 8.54 5.82
C ALA A 47 -21.33 9.69 5.08
N THR A 48 -20.55 10.60 4.51
CA THR A 48 -21.04 11.74 3.71
C THR A 48 -20.28 11.81 2.39
N PRO A 49 -20.91 11.51 1.24
CA PRO A 49 -20.21 11.42 -0.05
C PRO A 49 -19.52 12.71 -0.50
N THR A 50 -20.04 13.88 -0.10
CA THR A 50 -19.39 15.16 -0.41
C THR A 50 -18.03 15.31 0.25
N ASP A 51 -17.75 14.55 1.32
CA ASP A 51 -16.46 14.60 2.02
C ASP A 51 -15.30 14.07 1.16
N TYR A 52 -15.61 13.39 0.05
CA TYR A 52 -14.62 12.93 -0.93
C TYR A 52 -13.97 14.09 -1.69
N THR A 53 -14.68 15.18 -1.92
CA THR A 53 -14.19 16.34 -2.70
C THR A 53 -13.96 17.58 -1.87
N GLN A 54 -14.60 17.69 -0.71
CA GLN A 54 -14.53 18.85 0.18
C GLN A 54 -14.49 18.42 1.65
N GLY A 55 -13.59 18.98 2.44
CA GLY A 55 -13.59 18.75 3.89
C GLY A 55 -14.77 19.46 4.57
N GLN A 56 -15.10 19.03 5.79
CA GLN A 56 -16.06 19.72 6.65
C GLN A 56 -15.36 20.52 7.74
N ALA A 57 -15.98 21.64 8.15
CA ALA A 57 -15.53 22.36 9.33
C ALA A 57 -15.78 21.51 10.57
N ALA A 58 -14.75 21.33 11.39
CA ALA A 58 -14.83 20.65 12.68
C ALA A 58 -14.43 21.67 13.77
N PRO A 59 -15.41 22.36 14.40
CA PRO A 59 -15.13 23.43 15.35
C PRO A 59 -14.27 22.99 16.54
N ASP A 60 -14.43 21.73 16.94
CA ASP A 60 -13.67 21.12 18.05
C ASP A 60 -12.36 20.45 17.60
N ALA A 61 -12.05 20.47 16.31
CA ALA A 61 -10.80 19.92 15.82
C ALA A 61 -9.62 20.83 16.15
N MET A 62 -8.47 20.23 16.44
CA MET A 62 -7.23 20.96 16.75
C MET A 62 -6.56 21.49 15.46
N GLY A 63 -7.29 22.29 14.66
CA GLY A 63 -6.81 22.82 13.37
C GLY A 63 -5.58 23.70 13.51
N GLU A 64 -5.47 24.47 14.59
CA GLU A 64 -4.28 25.26 14.91
C GLU A 64 -3.05 24.36 15.14
N LEU A 65 -3.22 23.25 15.87
CA LEU A 65 -2.14 22.29 16.13
C LEU A 65 -1.64 21.66 14.82
N ALA A 66 -2.57 21.25 13.95
CA ALA A 66 -2.25 20.68 12.65
C ALA A 66 -1.52 21.70 11.75
N THR A 67 -2.02 22.94 11.71
CA THR A 67 -1.40 24.04 10.95
C THR A 67 0.02 24.33 11.44
N ALA A 68 0.22 24.40 12.76
CA ALA A 68 1.54 24.60 13.35
C ALA A 68 2.51 23.45 13.01
N ALA A 69 2.02 22.21 12.98
CA ALA A 69 2.84 21.05 12.59
C ALA A 69 3.27 21.11 11.11
N VAL A 70 2.36 21.49 10.20
CA VAL A 70 2.68 21.66 8.78
C VAL A 70 3.67 22.79 8.56
N GLN A 71 3.44 23.97 9.16
CA GLN A 71 4.37 25.10 9.05
C GLN A 71 5.77 24.73 9.54
N ARG A 72 5.85 23.98 10.64
CA ARG A 72 7.09 23.47 11.19
C ARG A 72 7.81 22.52 10.24
N LEU A 73 7.08 21.58 9.63
CA LEU A 73 7.62 20.65 8.64
C LEU A 73 8.20 21.40 7.43
N LEU A 74 7.44 22.36 6.89
CA LEU A 74 7.86 23.17 5.75
C LEU A 74 9.07 24.09 6.06
N GLN A 75 9.30 24.40 7.33
CA GLN A 75 10.41 25.21 7.81
C GLN A 75 11.60 24.37 8.31
N ASP A 76 11.62 23.06 8.04
CA ASP A 76 12.64 22.10 8.49
C ASP A 76 12.91 22.10 10.01
N ARG A 77 11.93 22.51 10.81
CA ARG A 77 12.08 22.55 12.27
C ARG A 77 11.71 21.19 12.87
N VAL A 78 12.59 20.19 12.89
CA VAL A 78 12.27 18.88 13.51
C VAL A 78 12.03 18.99 15.03
N ARG A 79 11.07 18.24 15.60
CA ARG A 79 10.89 18.14 17.07
C ARG A 79 11.88 17.13 17.61
N ASN A 80 12.72 17.56 18.54
CA ASN A 80 13.50 16.62 19.34
C ASN A 80 12.49 15.72 20.06
N LEU A 81 12.52 14.43 19.70
CA LEU A 81 11.71 13.43 20.38
C LEU A 81 12.20 13.36 21.82
N PRO A 82 11.30 13.36 22.82
CA PRO A 82 11.70 13.09 24.20
C PRO A 82 12.40 11.72 24.25
N THR A 83 13.50 11.63 24.98
CA THR A 83 14.32 10.41 25.19
C THR A 83 13.59 9.40 26.07
N THR A 84 12.37 9.04 25.72
CA THR A 84 11.55 8.05 26.40
C THR A 84 11.53 6.78 25.57
N ALA A 85 12.05 5.72 26.19
CA ALA A 85 12.15 4.31 25.79
C ALA A 85 11.52 3.94 24.46
N THR A 86 12.36 3.42 23.56
CA THR A 86 12.01 2.49 22.51
C THR A 86 10.84 1.61 22.97
N THR A 87 9.65 1.83 22.42
CA THR A 87 8.56 0.87 22.52
C THR A 87 9.10 -0.42 21.91
N GLN A 88 9.41 -1.38 22.78
CA GLN A 88 9.80 -2.73 22.42
C GLN A 88 8.76 -3.22 21.40
N GLY A 89 9.21 -3.40 20.16
CA GLY A 89 8.33 -3.60 19.02
C GLY A 89 7.29 -4.67 19.34
N MET A 90 6.02 -4.36 19.09
CA MET A 90 5.01 -5.38 18.89
C MET A 90 5.53 -6.28 17.77
N GLY A 91 6.08 -7.42 18.16
CA GLY A 91 6.43 -8.48 17.24
C GLY A 91 5.19 -8.81 16.42
N GLY A 92 5.32 -8.67 15.10
CA GLY A 92 4.33 -9.22 14.18
C GLY A 92 4.26 -10.72 14.39
N ALA A 93 3.21 -11.19 15.07
CA ALA A 93 2.78 -12.58 15.00
C ALA A 93 2.04 -12.78 13.68
N SER A 94 2.80 -12.84 12.60
CA SER A 94 2.34 -13.38 11.32
C SER A 94 2.60 -14.90 11.32
N GLY A 95 1.54 -15.72 11.33
CA GLY A 95 1.61 -17.12 10.87
C GLY A 95 0.86 -18.19 11.68
N LEU A 96 -0.27 -18.63 11.12
CA LEU A 96 -0.72 -20.03 10.93
C LEU A 96 -1.13 -20.91 12.14
N GLY A 97 -2.43 -21.27 12.15
CA GLY A 97 -2.88 -22.68 12.11
C GLY A 97 -3.25 -23.39 13.43
N GLY A 98 -4.51 -23.81 13.56
CA GLY A 98 -4.92 -24.79 14.58
C GLY A 98 -6.43 -25.01 14.67
N ALA A 99 -6.87 -26.19 14.24
CA ALA A 99 -8.24 -26.68 14.15
C ALA A 99 -9.05 -26.62 15.45
N GLN A 100 -10.38 -26.46 15.30
CA GLN A 100 -11.38 -27.12 16.13
C GLN A 100 -12.41 -27.78 15.21
#